data_AF-A0A520HB55-F1
#
_entry.id   AF-A0A520HB55-F1
#
_cell.length_a   1.000
_cell.length_b   1.000
_cell.length_c   1.000
_cell.angle_alpha   90.00
_cell.angle_beta   90.00
_cell.angle_gamma   90.00
#
_symmetry.space_group_name_H-M   'P 1'
#
loop_
_entity.id
_entity.type
_entity.pdbx_description
1 polymer ?
#
loop_
_entity_poly.entity_id
_entity_poly.type
_entity_poly.pdbx_seq_one_letter_code
_entity_poly.pdbx_strand_id
1 'polypeptide(L)' 'MDTENTLAAPALSLLRQVTGTPLAPERLEALLAAGAPILEEIARLRTVDLADLHPAVIFEPTAAYRRAGR' A
#
# COMPACT_ATOMS: atom_id res chain seq x y z
N MET A 1 12.85 -22.95 -2.20
CA MET A 1 12.73 -21.88 -1.19
C MET A 1 13.50 -20.73 -1.77
N ASP A 2 12.84 -19.87 -2.56
CA ASP A 2 13.39 -18.65 -3.16
C ASP A 2 12.19 -17.90 -3.80
N THR A 3 11.47 -17.12 -3.00
CA THR A 3 10.59 -16.07 -3.54
C THR A 3 11.38 -14.78 -3.43
N GLU A 4 12.08 -14.43 -4.51
CA GLU A 4 12.70 -13.11 -4.70
C GLU A 4 11.60 -12.04 -4.56
N ASN A 5 11.44 -11.52 -3.33
CA ASN A 5 10.59 -10.37 -3.05
C ASN A 5 11.36 -9.08 -3.36
N THR A 6 11.93 -9.00 -4.56
CA THR A 6 12.55 -7.79 -5.07
C THR A 6 11.42 -6.88 -5.55
N LEU A 7 11.08 -5.87 -4.74
CA LEU A 7 10.21 -4.81 -5.21
C LEU A 7 10.78 -4.23 -6.51
N ALA A 8 9.96 -4.13 -7.55
CA ALA A 8 10.37 -3.53 -8.81
C ALA A 8 10.95 -2.13 -8.57
N ALA A 9 11.98 -1.75 -9.33
CA ALA A 9 12.67 -0.45 -9.19
C ALA A 9 11.75 0.79 -9.02
N PRO A 10 10.56 0.86 -9.66
CA PRO A 10 9.61 1.96 -9.43
C PRO A 10 9.06 2.02 -7.99
N ALA A 11 8.78 0.88 -7.36
CA ALA A 11 8.23 0.80 -6.00
C ALA A 11 9.27 1.20 -4.94
N LEU A 12 10.54 0.85 -5.16
CA LEU A 12 11.67 1.29 -4.34
C LEU A 12 11.88 2.80 -4.39
N SER A 13 11.75 3.37 -5.58
CA SER A 13 11.83 4.82 -5.79
C SER A 13 10.71 5.55 -5.05
N LEU A 14 9.48 5.04 -5.12
CA LEU A 14 8.33 5.58 -4.40
C LEU A 14 8.55 5.55 -2.87
N LEU A 15 9.02 4.42 -2.33
CA LEU A 15 9.32 4.31 -0.89
C LEU A 15 10.32 5.38 -0.44
N ARG A 16 11.41 5.57 -1.20
CA ARG A 16 12.39 6.63 -0.92
C ARG A 16 11.80 8.03 -0.98
N GLN A 17 10.92 8.30 -1.95
CA GLN A 17 10.24 9.60 -2.08
C GLN A 17 9.29 9.87 -0.92
N VAL A 18 8.52 8.88 -0.48
CA VAL A 18 7.51 9.02 0.57
C VAL A 18 8.14 9.11 1.96
N THR A 19 9.18 8.31 2.24
CA THR A 19 9.84 8.33 3.56
C THR A 19 10.86 9.45 3.70
N GLY A 20 11.23 10.12 2.60
CA GLY A 20 12.21 11.22 2.59
C GLY A 20 13.60 10.81 3.07
N THR A 21 13.88 9.51 3.16
CA THR A 21 15.09 8.96 3.78
C THR A 21 15.74 7.90 2.89
N PRO A 22 17.07 7.96 2.71
CA PRO A 22 17.79 6.89 2.03
C PRO A 22 17.76 5.63 2.88
N LEU A 23 16.99 4.63 2.44
CA LEU A 23 16.95 3.31 3.05
C LEU A 23 18.10 2.46 2.48
N ALA A 24 18.89 1.88 3.39
CA ALA A 24 19.84 0.81 3.06
C ALA A 24 19.07 -0.46 2.64
N PRO A 25 19.58 -1.28 1.71
CA PRO A 25 18.91 -2.48 1.22
C PRO A 25 18.48 -3.43 2.34
N GLU A 26 19.33 -3.66 3.33
CA GLU A 26 19.07 -4.59 4.44
C GLU A 26 17.95 -4.08 5.34
N ARG A 27 17.88 -2.75 5.52
CA ARG A 27 16.83 -2.10 6.30
C ARG A 27 15.49 -2.20 5.59
N LEU A 28 15.50 -2.06 4.26
CA LEU A 28 14.31 -2.21 3.43
C LEU A 28 13.80 -3.65 3.50
N GLU A 29 14.65 -4.65 3.32
CA GLU A 29 14.27 -6.06 3.43
C GLU A 29 13.63 -6.36 4.78
N ALA A 30 14.23 -5.88 5.87
CA ALA A 30 13.67 -6.02 7.21
C ALA A 30 12.28 -5.35 7.36
N LEU A 31 12.09 -4.17 6.76
CA LEU A 31 10.79 -3.47 6.77
C LEU A 31 9.73 -4.21 5.93
N LEU A 32 10.11 -4.77 4.79
CA LEU A 32 9.21 -5.56 3.95
C LEU A 32 8.80 -6.85 4.66
N ALA A 33 9.74 -7.55 5.29
CA ALA A 33 9.45 -8.73 6.10
C ALA A 33 8.54 -8.40 7.28
N ALA A 34 8.78 -7.30 7.99
CA ALA A 34 7.93 -6.86 9.08
C ALA A 34 6.53 -6.41 8.62
N GLY A 35 6.42 -5.85 7.41
CA GLY A 35 5.17 -5.36 6.83
C GLY A 35 4.30 -6.45 6.19
N ALA A 36 4.89 -7.60 5.81
CA ALA A 36 4.18 -8.72 5.18
C ALA A 36 2.89 -9.13 5.91
N PRO A 37 2.88 -9.40 7.24
CA PRO A 37 1.64 -9.79 7.94
C PRO A 37 0.58 -8.68 7.95
N ILE A 38 0.99 -7.40 7.93
CA ILE A 38 0.07 -6.26 7.86
C ILE A 38 -0.61 -6.22 6.48
N LEU A 39 0.16 -6.46 5.42
CA LEU A 39 -0.38 -6.49 4.06
C LEU A 39 -1.33 -7.67 3.85
N GLU A 40 -1.04 -8.84 4.42
CA GLU A 40 -1.93 -9.99 4.44
C GLU A 40 -3.25 -9.67 5.15
N GLU A 41 -3.19 -9.02 6.30
CA GLU A 41 -4.38 -8.60 7.04
C GLU A 41 -5.20 -7.55 6.27
N ILE A 42 -4.55 -6.57 5.64
CA ILE A 42 -5.22 -5.59 4.76
C ILE A 42 -5.92 -6.31 3.60
N ALA A 43 -5.27 -7.29 2.98
CA ALA A 43 -5.87 -8.08 1.91
C ALA A 43 -7.11 -8.84 2.40
N ARG A 44 -7.03 -9.46 3.58
CA ARG A 44 -8.17 -10.14 4.23
C ARG A 44 -9.31 -9.17 4.56
N LEU A 45 -9.01 -7.98 5.08
CA LEU A 45 -10.04 -6.98 5.38
C LEU A 45 -10.76 -6.49 4.11
N ARG A 46 -10.06 -6.41 2.98
CA ARG A 46 -10.67 -6.05 1.68
C ARG A 46 -11.64 -7.09 1.13
N THR A 47 -11.62 -8.34 1.63
CA THR A 47 -12.60 -9.37 1.24
C THR A 47 -13.86 -9.35 2.11
N VAL A 48 -13.90 -8.53 3.16
CA VAL A 48 -15.08 -8.39 4.01
C VAL A 48 -16.16 -7.64 3.24
N ASP A 49 -17.34 -8.24 3.14
CA ASP A 49 -18.51 -7.56 2.59
C ASP A 49 -19.04 -6.55 3.63
N LEU A 50 -19.00 -5.28 3.26
CA LEU A 50 -19.47 -4.17 4.09
C LEU A 50 -20.81 -3.62 3.58
N ALA A 51 -21.53 -4.31 2.69
CA ALA A 51 -22.77 -3.83 2.09
C ALA A 51 -23.84 -3.42 3.13
N ASP A 52 -23.89 -4.10 4.28
CA ASP A 52 -24.82 -3.81 5.38
C ASP A 52 -24.26 -2.82 6.42
N LEU A 53 -23.00 -2.42 6.27
CA LEU A 53 -22.37 -1.39 7.11
C LEU A 53 -22.40 -0.06 6.35
N HIS A 54 -23.19 0.91 6.80
CA HIS A 54 -23.01 2.29 6.35
C HIS A 54 -21.55 2.69 6.64
N PRO A 55 -20.70 2.96 5.65
CA PRO A 55 -19.33 3.37 5.94
C PRO A 55 -19.40 4.68 6.71
N ALA A 56 -18.81 4.70 7.91
CA ALA A 56 -18.71 5.92 8.71
C ALA A 56 -17.93 7.04 7.96
N VAL A 57 -17.11 6.66 6.98
CA VAL A 57 -16.38 7.58 6.10
C VAL A 57 -16.29 6.97 4.69
N ILE A 58 -16.84 7.65 3.69
CA ILE A 58 -16.55 7.36 2.28
C ILE A 58 -15.25 8.08 1.94
N PHE A 59 -14.14 7.33 1.86
CA PHE A 59 -12.89 7.87 1.35
C PHE A 59 -12.83 7.67 -0.17
N GLU A 60 -13.03 8.75 -0.91
CA GLU A 60 -13.01 8.76 -2.38
C GLU A 60 -11.78 9.54 -2.89
N PRO A 61 -10.59 8.89 -2.96
CA PRO A 61 -9.34 9.56 -3.29
C PRO A 61 -9.30 10.05 -4.75
N THR A 62 -10.24 9.61 -5.60
CA THR A 62 -10.34 10.06 -6.98
C THR A 62 -11.22 11.30 -7.15
N ALA A 63 -11.96 11.70 -6.09
CA ALA A 63 -12.83 12.87 -6.13
C ALA A 63 -12.09 14.15 -6.52
N ALA A 64 -10.84 14.33 -6.06
CA ALA A 64 -10.01 15.49 -6.39
C ALA A 64 -9.60 15.56 -7.87
N TYR A 65 -9.67 14.44 -8.60
CA TYR A 65 -9.25 14.34 -10.00
C TYR A 65 -10.43 14.16 -10.97
N ARG A 66 -11.66 14.11 -10.45
CA ARG A 66 -12.87 14.02 -11.27
C ARG A 66 -13.03 15.35 -11.99
N ARG A 67 -12.58 15.41 -13.25
CA ARG A 67 -12.85 16.55 -14.14
C ARG A 67 -14.36 16.76 -14.14
N ALA A 68 -14.81 17.95 -13.75
CA ALA A 68 -16.17 18.39 -14.01
C ALA A 68 -16.40 18.27 -15.53
N GLY A 69 -17.20 17.29 -15.93
CA GLY A 69 -17.66 17.19 -17.31
C GLY A 69 -18.32 18.52 -17.68
N ARG A 70 -17.94 19.08 -18.83
CA ARG A 70 -18.68 20.18 -19.44
C ARG A 70 -20.07 19.70 -19.84
#